data_AF-E2BXV8-F1
#
_entry.id   AF-E2BXV8-F1
#
_cell.length_a   1.000
_cell.length_b   1.000
_cell.length_c   1.000
_cell.angle_alpha   90.00
_cell.angle_beta   90.00
_cell.angle_gamma   90.00
#
_symmetry.space_group_name_H-M   'P 1'
#
loop_
_entity.id
_entity.type
_entity.pdbx_description
1 polymer ?
#
loop_
_entity_poly.entity_id
_entity_poly.type
_entity_poly.pdbx_seq_one_letter_code
_entity_poly.pdbx_strand_id
1 'polypeptide(L)' 'MAANDSLCRESLISVEFEVFGKVQGVYFPKYVRDICLQLGICGWVKNSKVGTILGKMQGPEALVDQM' A
#
# COMPACT_ATOMS: atom_id res chain seq x y z
N MET A 1 -5.30 3.87 27.80
CA MET A 1 -5.77 4.05 26.41
C MET A 1 -5.51 2.75 25.66
N ALA A 2 -6.41 1.78 25.81
CA ALA A 2 -6.35 0.50 25.10
C ALA A 2 -7.23 0.62 23.86
N ALA A 3 -6.66 1.09 22.76
CA ALA A 3 -7.33 1.07 21.47
C ALA A 3 -7.03 -0.28 20.79
N ASN A 4 -7.98 -1.19 20.93
CA ASN A 4 -8.32 -2.26 19.99
C ASN A 4 -7.27 -3.36 19.74
N ASP A 5 -7.16 -4.29 20.68
CA ASP A 5 -6.57 -5.63 20.54
C ASP A 5 -7.45 -6.56 19.67
N SER A 6 -7.99 -6.06 18.55
CA SER A 6 -8.77 -6.85 17.59
C SER A 6 -7.96 -7.30 16.38
N LEU A 7 -6.73 -6.78 16.22
CA LEU A 7 -5.82 -7.13 15.11
C LEU A 7 -5.21 -8.54 15.22
N CYS A 8 -5.41 -9.25 16.34
CA CYS A 8 -4.89 -10.61 16.55
C CYS A 8 -5.56 -11.69 15.68
N ARG A 9 -6.59 -11.36 14.89
CA ARG A 9 -7.34 -12.30 14.04
C ARG A 9 -7.47 -11.90 12.58
N GLU A 10 -6.87 -10.80 12.16
CA GLU A 10 -6.91 -10.41 10.75
C GLU A 10 -5.71 -11.02 10.04
N SER A 11 -5.99 -11.85 9.03
CA SER A 11 -4.97 -12.40 8.15
C SER A 11 -4.21 -11.24 7.49
N LEU A 12 -2.92 -11.15 7.79
CA LEU A 12 -2.04 -10.23 7.08
C LEU A 12 -1.85 -10.75 5.67
N ILE A 13 -2.39 -10.04 4.69
CA ILE A 13 -2.19 -10.37 3.28
C ILE A 13 -1.06 -9.53 2.72
N SER A 14 -0.34 -10.09 1.76
CA SER A 14 0.68 -9.39 0.98
C SER A 14 0.21 -9.33 -0.46
N VAL A 15 0.07 -8.12 -0.99
CA VAL A 15 -0.39 -7.87 -2.35
C VAL A 15 0.71 -7.15 -3.11
N GLU A 16 0.99 -7.64 -4.31
CA GLU A 16 1.87 -6.99 -5.27
C GLU A 16 0.99 -6.38 -6.37
N PHE A 17 1.23 -5.11 -6.68
CA PHE A 17 0.45 -4.38 -7.67
C PHE A 17 1.37 -3.69 -8.67
N GLU A 18 0.88 -3.57 -9.89
CA GLU A 18 1.51 -2.79 -10.95
C GLU A 18 0.49 -1.81 -11.52
N VAL A 19 0.85 -0.53 -11.52
CA VAL A 19 0.02 0.56 -12.03
C VAL A 19 0.57 0.98 -13.39
N PHE A 20 -0.30 0.87 -14.40
CA PHE A 20 -0.03 1.27 -15.77
C PHE A 20 -0.72 2.61 -16.07
N GLY A 21 -0.14 3.43 -16.95
CA GLY A 21 -0.73 4.69 -17.39
C GLY A 21 0.18 5.90 -17.18
N LYS A 22 -0.41 7.09 -17.04
CA LYS A 22 0.34 8.35 -16.88
C LYS A 22 0.79 8.54 -15.42
N VAL A 23 1.73 7.70 -14.99
CA VAL A 23 2.21 7.64 -13.61
C VAL A 23 3.59 8.29 -13.39
N GLN A 24 4.27 8.67 -14.47
CA GLN A 24 5.53 9.41 -14.40
C GLN A 24 5.28 10.92 -14.22
N GLY A 25 5.96 11.53 -13.23
CA GLY A 25 5.91 12.98 -12.99
C GLY A 25 4.77 13.47 -12.09
N VAL A 26 3.98 12.57 -11.48
CA VAL A 26 2.77 12.94 -10.71
C VAL A 26 2.85 12.66 -9.20
N TYR A 27 4.06 12.48 -8.65
CA TYR A 27 4.27 12.20 -7.21
C TYR A 27 3.46 11.02 -6.64
N PHE A 28 3.01 10.09 -7.48
CA PHE A 28 2.23 8.92 -7.07
C PHE A 28 2.86 8.10 -5.93
N PRO A 29 4.20 7.85 -5.91
CA PRO A 29 4.83 7.15 -4.79
C PRO A 29 4.62 7.84 -3.43
N LYS A 30 4.59 9.17 -3.42
CA LYS A 30 4.38 9.96 -2.20
C LYS A 30 2.94 9.80 -1.70
N TYR A 31 1.97 9.80 -2.61
CA TYR A 31 0.56 9.60 -2.31
C TYR A 31 0.29 8.22 -1.70
N VAL A 32 0.80 7.16 -2.34
CA VAL A 32 0.68 5.79 -1.82
C VAL A 32 1.33 5.66 -0.44
N ARG A 33 2.50 6.27 -0.24
CA ARG A 33 3.17 6.27 1.08
C ARG A 33 2.31 6.92 2.16
N ASP A 34 1.69 8.06 1.87
CA ASP A 34 0.85 8.78 2.83
C ASP A 34 -0.37 7.94 3.23
N ILE A 35 -1.06 7.32 2.26
CA ILE A 35 -2.18 6.41 2.51
C ILE A 35 -1.73 5.20 3.33
N CYS A 36 -0.61 4.55 2.95
CA CYS A 36 -0.03 3.45 3.73
C CYS A 36 0.18 3.85 5.19
N LEU A 37 0.73 5.04 5.44
CA LEU A 37 0.96 5.55 6.79
C LEU A 37 -0.33 5.84 7.54
N GLN A 38 -1.36 6.35 6.87
CA GLN A 38 -2.67 6.60 7.47
C GLN A 38 -3.41 5.31 7.82
N LEU A 39 -3.35 4.30 6.96
CA LEU A 39 -3.98 3.00 7.15
C LEU A 39 -3.15 2.06 8.05
N GLY A 40 -1.87 2.35 8.27
CA GLY A 40 -0.96 1.45 9.00
C GLY A 40 -0.50 0.24 8.20
N ILE A 41 -0.47 0.36 6.86
CA ILE A 41 -0.03 -0.68 5.92
C ILE A 41 1.46 -0.50 5.65
N CYS A 42 2.23 -1.60 5.69
CA CYS A 42 3.65 -1.59 5.39
C CYS A 42 3.91 -2.00 3.95
N GLY A 43 4.90 -1.40 3.28
CA GLY A 43 5.15 -1.73 1.89
C GLY A 43 6.25 -0.90 1.23
N TRP A 44 6.42 -1.12 -0.07
CA TRP A 44 7.29 -0.34 -0.93
C TRP A 44 6.61 -0.03 -2.25
N VAL A 45 7.01 1.07 -2.87
CA VAL A 45 6.57 1.48 -4.19
C VAL A 45 7.78 2.00 -4.96
N LYS A 46 7.91 1.60 -6.23
CA LYS A 46 9.04 1.97 -7.10
C LYS A 46 8.56 2.23 -8.51
N ASN A 47 9.22 3.17 -9.20
CA ASN A 47 9.03 3.33 -10.64
C ASN A 47 9.79 2.21 -11.38
N SER A 48 9.10 1.56 -12.30
CA SER A 48 9.69 0.59 -13.22
C SER A 48 10.34 1.30 -14.42
N LYS A 49 11.31 0.63 -15.06
CA LYS A 49 12.02 1.17 -16.25
C LYS A 49 11.11 1.29 -17.47
N VAL A 50 10.02 0.52 -17.51
CA VAL A 50 8.98 0.57 -18.55
C VAL A 50 7.99 1.74 -18.38
N GLY A 51 8.15 2.54 -17.34
CA GLY A 51 7.28 3.69 -17.07
C GLY A 51 6.00 3.36 -16.30
N THR A 52 5.93 2.16 -15.72
CA THR A 52 4.90 1.75 -14.78
C THR A 52 5.35 1.99 -13.34
N ILE A 53 4.43 1.87 -12.38
CA ILE A 53 4.76 1.85 -10.96
C ILE A 53 4.49 0.46 -10.41
N LEU A 54 5.51 -0.12 -9.79
CA LEU A 54 5.43 -1.39 -9.08
C LEU A 54 5.35 -1.11 -7.59
N GLY A 55 4.50 -1.83 -6.88
CA GLY A 55 4.43 -1.73 -5.44
C GLY A 55 4.09 -3.06 -4.80
N LYS A 56 4.47 -3.16 -3.53
CA LYS A 56 4.07 -4.25 -2.65
C LYS A 56 3.57 -3.65 -1.35
N MET A 57 2.42 -4.09 -0.90
CA MET A 57 1.84 -3.69 0.36
C MET A 57 1.42 -4.92 1.15
N GLN A 58 1.56 -4.81 2.46
CA GLN A 58 1.26 -5.84 3.42
C GLN A 58 0.55 -5.22 4.62
N GLY A 59 -0.60 -5.78 4.95
CA GLY A 59 -1.42 -5.31 6.04
C GLY A 59 -2.61 -6.24 6.27
N PRO A 60 -3.45 -5.91 7.26
CA PRO A 60 -4.73 -6.59 7.49
C PRO A 60 -5.59 -6.55 6.22
N GLU A 61 -6.24 -7.67 5.88
CA GLU A 61 -7.07 -7.80 4.67
C GLU A 61 -8.06 -6.64 4.51
N ALA A 62 -8.72 -6.22 5.60
CA ALA A 62 -9.67 -5.10 5.57
C ALA A 62 -9.03 -3.76 5.16
N LEU A 63 -7.79 -3.50 5.56
CA LEU A 63 -7.08 -2.26 5.22
C LEU A 63 -6.51 -2.32 3.80
N VAL A 64 -6.02 -3.49 3.39
CA VAL A 64 -5.49 -3.71 2.04
C VAL A 64 -6.62 -3.64 0.99
N ASP A 65 -7.84 -4.06 1.34
CA ASP A 65 -9.04 -3.92 0.48
C ASP A 65 -9.49 -2.45 0.32
N GLN A 66 -9.16 -1.57 1.27
CA GLN A 66 -9.46 -0.13 1.18
C GLN A 66 -8.50 0.67 0.29
N MET A 67 -7.39 0.06 -0.17
CA MET A 67 -6.38 0.69 -1.03
C MET A 67 -6.72 0.57 -2.51
#